data_AF-A0A6G9GZA2-F1
#
_entry.id   AF-A0A6G9GZA2-F1
#
_cell.length_a   1.000
_cell.length_b   1.000
_cell.length_c   1.000
_cell.angle_alpha   90.00
_cell.angle_beta   90.00
_cell.angle_gamma   90.00
#
_symmetry.space_group_name_H-M   'P 1'
#
loop_
_entity.id
_entity.type
_entity.pdbx_description
1 polymer ?
#
loop_
_entity_poly.entity_id
_entity_poly.type
_entity_poly.pdbx_seq_one_letter_code
_entity_poly.pdbx_strand_id
1 'polypeptide(L)'
;MIKHFLAAALITAALWAGSTAVLLLIGFGHVRTVRALMAVRRGLPRLPAGAVFHSRAGEVVMTWYNGARDADESLLLVRFSPPTLLRWRSGRGKSKAAVARRVNAELAWRTALVPLVTLPVFATTIWLAFTDSWLWIYATLYLVAHYALRAVSNRIFFFKFGFLSGVTAYLFLDRAELWHPSPTVAASLFFAMSVSAMALVAVAERSESRTADR
;
A
#
# COMPACT_ATOMS: atom_id res chain seq x y z
N MET A 1 23.09 -30.12 7.27
CA MET A 1 22.94 -28.76 7.87
C MET A 1 22.86 -27.63 6.83
N ILE A 2 23.93 -27.31 6.08
CA ILE A 2 23.95 -26.16 5.15
C ILE A 2 22.83 -26.20 4.10
N LYS A 3 22.54 -27.37 3.53
CA LYS A 3 21.45 -27.55 2.54
C LYS A 3 20.06 -27.16 3.10
N HIS A 4 19.75 -27.53 4.34
CA HIS A 4 18.45 -27.22 4.97
C HIS A 4 18.32 -25.74 5.26
N PHE A 5 19.41 -25.11 5.72
CA PHE A 5 19.45 -23.66 5.92
C PHE A 5 19.25 -22.90 4.61
N LEU A 6 19.95 -23.28 3.54
CA LEU A 6 19.82 -22.64 2.24
C LEU A 6 18.39 -22.77 1.68
N ALA A 7 17.78 -23.96 1.82
CA ALA A 7 16.39 -24.17 1.43
C ALA A 7 15.41 -23.28 2.22
N ALA A 8 15.54 -23.21 3.54
CA ALA A 8 14.70 -22.37 4.38
C ALA A 8 14.87 -20.87 4.05
N ALA A 9 16.10 -20.42 3.82
CA ALA A 9 16.40 -19.05 3.42
C ALA A 9 15.76 -18.69 2.07
N LEU A 10 15.86 -19.57 1.06
CA LEU A 10 15.27 -19.36 -0.25
C LEU A 10 13.73 -19.30 -0.19
N ILE A 11 13.11 -20.22 0.56
CA ILE A 11 11.65 -20.23 0.76
C ILE A 11 11.21 -18.93 1.44
N THR A 12 11.92 -18.52 2.50
CA THR A 12 11.59 -17.29 3.23
C THR A 12 11.75 -16.05 2.34
N ALA A 13 12.82 -15.97 1.55
CA ALA A 13 13.06 -14.86 0.64
C ALA A 13 11.97 -14.75 -0.44
N ALA A 14 11.56 -15.89 -1.02
CA ALA A 14 10.47 -15.94 -1.99
C ALA A 14 9.12 -15.52 -1.36
N LEU A 15 8.80 -16.03 -0.18
CA LEU A 15 7.59 -15.65 0.57
C LEU A 15 7.60 -14.17 0.95
N TRP A 16 8.76 -13.62 1.34
CA TRP A 16 8.91 -12.20 1.64
C TRP A 16 8.64 -11.33 0.41
N ALA A 17 9.28 -11.65 -0.72
CA ALA A 17 9.09 -10.91 -1.96
C ALA A 17 7.63 -10.97 -2.42
N GLY A 18 7.03 -12.17 -2.40
CA GLY A 18 5.63 -12.39 -2.77
C GLY A 18 4.66 -11.64 -1.87
N SER A 19 4.77 -11.79 -0.55
CA SER A 19 3.90 -11.08 0.41
C SER A 19 4.06 -9.56 0.32
N THR A 20 5.29 -9.06 0.17
CA THR A 20 5.56 -7.62 -0.03
C THR A 20 4.90 -7.09 -1.30
N ALA A 21 5.01 -7.82 -2.41
CA ALA A 21 4.37 -7.45 -3.67
C ALA A 21 2.84 -7.42 -3.54
N VAL A 22 2.26 -8.43 -2.89
CA VAL A 22 0.81 -8.48 -2.64
C VAL A 22 0.35 -7.30 -1.78
N LEU A 23 1.06 -7.01 -0.68
CA LEU A 23 0.74 -5.87 0.19
C LEU A 23 0.93 -4.52 -0.53
N LEU A 24 1.90 -4.40 -1.43
CA LEU A 24 2.03 -3.23 -2.31
C LEU A 24 0.86 -3.07 -3.28
N LEU A 25 0.35 -4.16 -3.85
CA LEU A 25 -0.76 -4.12 -4.79
C LEU A 25 -2.09 -3.80 -4.08
N ILE A 26 -2.37 -4.47 -2.95
CA ILE A 26 -3.49 -4.10 -2.04
C ILE A 26 -3.32 -2.65 -1.58
N GLY A 27 -2.07 -2.28 -1.31
CA GLY A 27 -1.51 -0.94 -1.34
C GLY A 27 -2.20 -0.03 -2.38
N PHE A 28 -1.78 -0.14 -3.61
CA PHE A 28 -2.16 0.82 -4.65
C PHE A 28 -3.66 0.84 -4.98
N GLY A 29 -4.38 -0.26 -4.76
CA GLY A 29 -5.83 -0.37 -4.98
C GLY A 29 -6.72 0.11 -3.84
N HIS A 30 -6.17 0.69 -2.78
CA HIS A 30 -6.94 1.01 -1.57
C HIS A 30 -8.06 2.03 -1.79
N VAL A 31 -9.20 1.79 -1.13
CA VAL A 31 -10.40 2.64 -1.24
C VAL A 31 -10.11 4.09 -0.89
N ARG A 32 -9.24 4.38 0.09
CA ARG A 32 -8.86 5.77 0.42
C ARG A 32 -8.18 6.49 -0.75
N THR A 33 -7.24 5.83 -1.44
CA THR A 33 -6.55 6.38 -2.61
C THR A 33 -7.52 6.56 -3.78
N VAL A 34 -8.39 5.58 -4.00
CA VAL A 34 -9.45 5.65 -5.02
C VAL A 34 -10.41 6.81 -4.74
N ARG A 35 -10.84 7.00 -3.49
CA ARG A 35 -11.69 8.14 -3.08
C ARG A 35 -11.00 9.49 -3.30
N ALA A 36 -9.72 9.61 -2.97
CA ALA A 36 -8.94 10.83 -3.24
C ALA A 36 -8.90 11.13 -4.75
N LEU A 37 -8.65 10.12 -5.59
CA LEU A 37 -8.67 10.27 -7.05
C LEU A 37 -10.06 10.63 -7.59
N MET A 38 -11.12 10.06 -7.04
CA MET A 38 -12.48 10.44 -7.40
C MET A 38 -12.78 11.90 -7.03
N ALA A 39 -12.30 12.37 -5.88
CA ALA A 39 -12.44 13.77 -5.48
C ALA A 39 -11.72 14.71 -6.47
N VAL A 40 -10.49 14.37 -6.86
CA VAL A 40 -9.74 15.11 -7.90
C VAL A 40 -10.52 15.11 -9.22
N ARG A 41 -11.01 13.94 -9.68
CA ARG A 41 -11.80 13.81 -10.91
C ARG A 41 -13.04 14.71 -10.89
N ARG A 42 -13.75 14.79 -9.76
CA ARG A 42 -14.94 15.64 -9.59
C ARG A 42 -14.60 17.13 -9.51
N GLY A 43 -13.41 17.48 -9.02
CA GLY A 43 -12.93 18.85 -8.95
C GLY A 43 -12.43 19.41 -10.29
N LEU A 44 -11.85 18.56 -11.15
CA LEU A 44 -11.25 18.97 -12.42
C LEU A 44 -12.16 19.84 -13.33
N PRO A 45 -13.47 19.55 -13.50
CA PRO A 45 -14.34 20.37 -14.34
C PRO A 45 -14.48 21.82 -13.87
N ARG A 46 -14.38 22.06 -12.55
CA ARG A 46 -14.56 23.38 -11.92
C ARG A 46 -13.33 24.28 -12.02
N LEU A 47 -12.22 23.75 -12.55
CA LEU A 47 -10.97 24.50 -12.68
C LEU A 47 -11.04 25.50 -13.84
N PRO A 48 -10.37 26.66 -13.70
CA PRO A 48 -10.43 27.74 -14.68
C PRO A 48 -10.03 27.29 -16.09
N ALA A 49 -10.67 27.88 -17.10
CA ALA A 49 -10.30 27.68 -18.49
C ALA A 49 -8.89 28.27 -18.73
N GLY A 50 -8.07 27.61 -19.56
CA GLY A 50 -6.69 28.04 -19.83
C GLY A 50 -5.64 27.56 -18.82
N ALA A 51 -6.04 26.89 -17.73
CA ALA A 51 -5.10 26.34 -16.76
C ALA A 51 -4.15 25.29 -17.38
N VAL A 52 -2.86 25.41 -17.06
CA VAL A 52 -1.79 24.50 -17.46
C VAL A 52 -1.38 23.65 -16.27
N PHE A 53 -1.16 22.37 -16.49
CA PHE A 53 -0.81 21.43 -15.43
C PHE A 53 0.62 20.94 -15.60
N HIS A 54 1.36 20.96 -14.50
CA HIS A 54 2.73 20.49 -14.43
C HIS A 54 2.86 19.35 -13.42
N SER A 55 3.72 18.38 -13.73
CA SER A 55 4.10 17.33 -12.79
C SER A 55 5.51 17.58 -12.30
N ARG A 56 5.71 17.74 -10.99
CA ARG A 56 7.02 17.89 -10.35
C ARG A 56 7.09 16.94 -9.16
N ALA A 57 8.09 16.05 -9.12
CA ALA A 57 8.35 15.15 -7.99
C ALA A 57 7.14 14.32 -7.47
N GLY A 58 6.15 14.00 -8.32
CA GLY A 58 4.93 13.27 -7.90
C GLY A 58 3.77 14.17 -7.47
N GLU A 59 3.96 15.48 -7.56
CA GLU A 59 2.94 16.51 -7.34
C GLU A 59 2.41 17.00 -8.68
N VAL A 60 1.09 17.18 -8.74
CA VAL A 60 0.43 17.84 -9.87
C VAL A 60 0.09 19.25 -9.45
N VAL A 61 0.77 20.23 -10.06
CA VAL A 61 0.56 21.66 -9.82
C VAL A 61 -0.18 22.23 -11.03
N MET A 62 -1.24 22.98 -10.76
CA MET A 62 -1.95 23.76 -11.77
C MET A 62 -1.48 25.20 -11.71
N THR A 63 -1.19 25.78 -12.87
CA THR A 63 -0.85 27.19 -13.03
C THR A 63 -1.88 27.84 -13.96
N TRP A 64 -2.41 29.00 -13.57
CA TRP A 64 -3.32 29.77 -14.40
C TRP A 64 -3.10 31.27 -14.18
N TYR A 65 -3.42 32.04 -15.20
CA TYR A 65 -3.35 33.50 -15.13
C TYR A 65 -4.57 34.07 -14.41
N ASN A 66 -4.34 34.86 -13.36
CA ASN A 66 -5.39 35.55 -12.62
C ASN A 66 -5.45 37.03 -13.05
N GLY A 67 -6.42 37.36 -13.91
CA GLY A 67 -6.60 38.72 -14.43
C GLY A 67 -6.97 39.78 -13.38
N ALA A 68 -7.45 39.40 -12.20
CA ALA A 68 -7.73 40.36 -11.13
C ALA A 68 -6.47 40.80 -10.37
N ARG A 69 -5.41 40.00 -10.43
CA ARG A 69 -4.11 40.24 -9.74
C ARG A 69 -2.95 40.46 -10.71
N ASP A 70 -3.21 40.38 -12.01
CA ASP A 70 -2.21 40.48 -13.08
C ASP A 70 -1.01 39.54 -12.86
N ALA A 71 -1.29 38.31 -12.42
CA ALA A 71 -0.26 37.36 -12.00
C ALA A 71 -0.64 35.91 -12.27
N ASP A 72 0.37 35.07 -12.51
CA ASP A 72 0.23 33.62 -12.58
C ASP A 72 0.12 33.02 -11.17
N GLU A 73 -1.01 32.39 -10.89
CA GLU A 73 -1.24 31.68 -9.64
C GLU A 73 -0.99 30.18 -9.81
N SER A 74 -0.40 29.56 -8.79
CA SER A 74 -0.09 28.13 -8.76
C SER A 74 -0.82 27.45 -7.60
N LEU A 75 -1.52 26.36 -7.88
CA LEU A 75 -2.21 25.54 -6.90
C LEU A 75 -1.72 24.09 -6.96
N LEU A 76 -1.28 23.57 -5.82
CA LEU A 76 -1.03 22.14 -5.67
C LEU A 76 -2.38 21.41 -5.67
N LEU A 77 -2.63 20.61 -6.70
CA LEU A 77 -3.87 19.84 -6.78
C LEU A 77 -3.82 18.61 -5.89
N VAL A 78 -2.70 17.88 -5.97
CA VAL A 78 -2.57 16.58 -5.30
C VAL A 78 -1.13 16.08 -5.38
N ARG A 79 -0.75 15.33 -4.35
CA ARG A 79 0.51 14.58 -4.26
C ARG A 79 0.22 13.09 -4.30
N PHE A 80 0.86 12.38 -5.22
CA PHE A 80 0.74 10.92 -5.33
C PHE A 80 2.07 10.23 -5.09
N SER A 81 2.05 9.21 -4.24
CA SER A 81 3.19 8.31 -4.07
C SER A 81 3.35 7.42 -5.30
N PRO A 82 4.60 7.13 -5.73
CA PRO A 82 4.85 6.18 -6.80
C PRO A 82 4.36 4.77 -6.42
N PRO A 83 3.92 3.96 -7.41
CA PRO A 83 3.80 4.26 -8.83
C PRO A 83 2.50 5.04 -9.14
N THR A 84 2.58 5.95 -10.12
CA THR A 84 1.43 6.73 -10.60
C THR A 84 1.59 7.12 -12.06
N LEU A 85 0.49 7.07 -12.83
CA LEU A 85 0.39 7.57 -14.21
C LEU A 85 0.27 9.10 -14.28
N LEU A 86 0.15 9.75 -13.13
CA LEU A 86 0.07 11.20 -12.99
C LEU A 86 1.46 11.85 -12.92
N ARG A 87 2.53 11.06 -13.13
CA ARG A 87 3.88 11.55 -13.35
C ARG A 87 4.15 11.68 -14.86
N TRP A 88 4.73 12.81 -15.28
CA TRP A 88 5.27 13.00 -16.63
C TRP A 88 6.52 13.89 -16.60
N ARG A 89 7.25 13.94 -17.71
CA ARG A 89 8.49 14.70 -17.83
C ARG A 89 8.28 16.18 -17.46
N SER A 90 9.15 16.70 -16.61
CA SER A 90 9.16 18.11 -16.20
C SER A 90 9.26 19.03 -17.42
N GLY A 91 8.65 20.21 -17.32
CA GLY A 91 8.67 21.23 -18.38
C GLY A 91 7.59 21.10 -19.46
N ARG A 92 6.88 19.97 -19.56
CA ARG A 92 5.71 19.85 -20.44
C ARG A 92 4.42 20.14 -19.67
N GLY A 93 3.86 21.32 -19.91
CA GLY A 93 2.50 21.65 -19.51
C GLY A 93 1.50 20.72 -20.20
N LYS A 94 0.48 20.27 -19.46
CA LYS A 94 -0.65 19.51 -20.01
C LYS A 94 -1.92 20.33 -19.91
N SER A 95 -2.81 20.14 -20.88
CA SER A 95 -4.16 20.69 -20.82
C SER A 95 -5.03 19.94 -19.82
N LYS A 96 -6.12 20.58 -19.39
CA LYS A 96 -7.16 19.99 -18.53
C LYS A 96 -7.66 18.64 -19.03
N ALA A 97 -7.94 18.52 -20.33
CA ALA A 97 -8.43 17.27 -20.93
C ALA A 97 -7.38 16.14 -20.85
N ALA A 98 -6.10 16.44 -21.05
CA ALA A 98 -5.03 15.46 -20.94
C ALA A 98 -4.83 14.97 -19.50
N VAL A 99 -4.98 15.86 -18.51
CA VAL A 99 -4.96 15.49 -17.09
C VAL A 99 -6.17 14.63 -16.73
N ALA A 100 -7.37 15.01 -17.17
CA ALA A 100 -8.59 14.23 -16.94
C ALA A 100 -8.45 12.78 -17.46
N ARG A 101 -7.90 12.59 -18.67
CA ARG A 101 -7.62 11.24 -19.20
C ARG A 101 -6.67 10.45 -18.31
N ARG A 102 -5.62 11.07 -17.78
CA ARG A 102 -4.66 10.40 -16.88
C ARG A 102 -5.27 10.08 -15.53
N VAL A 103 -6.10 10.97 -14.98
CA VAL A 103 -6.82 10.71 -13.73
C VAL A 103 -7.80 9.55 -13.91
N ASN A 104 -8.51 9.48 -15.04
CA ASN A 104 -9.39 8.35 -15.35
C ASN A 104 -8.61 7.04 -15.52
N ALA A 105 -7.47 7.07 -16.22
CA ALA A 105 -6.61 5.89 -16.35
C ALA A 105 -6.06 5.45 -14.97
N GLU A 106 -5.61 6.41 -14.15
CA GLU A 106 -5.12 6.17 -12.79
C GLU A 106 -6.19 5.53 -11.92
N LEU A 107 -7.41 6.06 -11.99
CA LEU A 107 -8.56 5.53 -11.28
C LEU A 107 -8.83 4.09 -11.75
N ALA A 108 -8.89 3.86 -13.07
CA ALA A 108 -9.22 2.56 -13.65
C ALA A 108 -8.27 1.44 -13.18
N TRP A 109 -6.95 1.62 -13.30
CA TRP A 109 -6.02 0.56 -12.90
C TRP A 109 -6.01 0.34 -11.38
N ARG A 110 -6.11 1.40 -10.58
CA ARG A 110 -6.19 1.26 -9.11
C ARG A 110 -7.49 0.60 -8.68
N THR A 111 -8.61 0.92 -9.31
CA THR A 111 -9.86 0.23 -9.05
C THR A 111 -9.81 -1.22 -9.49
N ALA A 112 -9.11 -1.54 -10.60
CA ALA A 112 -8.95 -2.91 -11.09
C ALA A 112 -8.13 -3.78 -10.12
N LEU A 113 -7.20 -3.20 -9.35
CA LEU A 113 -6.47 -3.94 -8.31
C LEU A 113 -7.38 -4.50 -7.21
N VAL A 114 -8.53 -3.89 -6.96
CA VAL A 114 -9.47 -4.39 -5.96
C VAL A 114 -10.01 -5.79 -6.33
N PRO A 115 -10.69 -5.99 -7.47
CA PRO A 115 -11.15 -7.31 -7.88
C PRO A 115 -10.05 -8.24 -8.38
N LEU A 116 -8.90 -7.72 -8.84
CA LEU A 116 -7.82 -8.57 -9.36
C LEU A 116 -6.86 -9.08 -8.28
N VAL A 117 -6.70 -8.34 -7.17
CA VAL A 117 -5.72 -8.67 -6.13
C VAL A 117 -6.38 -8.72 -4.76
N THR A 118 -7.00 -7.64 -4.32
CA THR A 118 -7.52 -7.57 -2.94
C THR A 118 -8.59 -8.63 -2.69
N LEU A 119 -9.65 -8.67 -3.50
CA LEU A 119 -10.74 -9.64 -3.29
C LEU A 119 -10.27 -11.09 -3.42
N PRO A 120 -9.49 -11.50 -4.45
CA PRO A 120 -8.98 -12.85 -4.54
C PRO A 120 -8.11 -13.25 -3.34
N VAL A 121 -7.20 -12.37 -2.90
CA VAL A 121 -6.32 -12.69 -1.77
C VAL A 121 -7.13 -12.92 -0.49
N PHE A 122 -8.10 -12.05 -0.19
CA PHE A 122 -8.99 -12.25 0.97
C PHE A 122 -9.86 -13.51 0.82
N ALA A 123 -10.43 -13.73 -0.37
CA ALA A 123 -11.26 -14.90 -0.63
C ALA A 123 -10.46 -16.20 -0.47
N THR A 124 -9.23 -16.24 -0.97
CA THR A 124 -8.33 -17.40 -0.85
C THR A 124 -7.95 -17.66 0.61
N THR A 125 -7.59 -16.65 1.39
CA THR A 125 -7.23 -16.88 2.81
C THR A 125 -8.44 -17.32 3.64
N ILE A 126 -9.63 -16.80 3.35
CA ILE A 126 -10.88 -17.23 3.99
C ILE A 126 -11.20 -18.67 3.58
N TRP A 127 -11.16 -18.98 2.28
CA TRP A 127 -11.43 -20.32 1.77
C TRP A 127 -10.49 -21.36 2.40
N LEU A 128 -9.18 -21.10 2.41
CA LEU A 128 -8.18 -21.97 3.05
C LEU A 128 -8.41 -22.13 4.56
N ALA A 129 -8.93 -21.10 5.24
CA ALA A 129 -9.27 -21.21 6.66
C ALA A 129 -10.40 -22.21 6.93
N PHE A 130 -11.32 -22.38 5.99
CA PHE A 130 -12.44 -23.30 6.10
C PHE A 130 -12.19 -24.68 5.49
N THR A 131 -11.29 -24.79 4.51
CA THR A 131 -11.07 -26.04 3.76
C THR A 131 -9.79 -26.79 4.14
N ASP A 132 -8.74 -26.10 4.56
CA ASP A 132 -7.41 -26.68 4.78
C ASP A 132 -7.00 -26.62 6.26
N SER A 133 -6.88 -25.41 6.81
CA SER A 133 -6.41 -25.23 8.19
C SER A 133 -6.91 -23.93 8.79
N TRP A 134 -7.39 -23.99 10.04
CA TRP A 134 -7.84 -22.82 10.77
C TRP A 134 -6.73 -21.75 10.95
N LEU A 135 -5.46 -22.13 10.83
CA LEU A 135 -4.33 -21.18 10.93
C LEU A 135 -4.39 -20.05 9.89
N TRP A 136 -5.04 -20.29 8.73
CA TRP A 136 -5.26 -19.26 7.72
C TRP A 136 -6.17 -18.11 8.19
N ILE A 137 -6.90 -18.28 9.30
CA ILE A 137 -7.63 -17.18 9.92
C ILE A 137 -6.69 -16.05 10.35
N TYR A 138 -5.46 -16.37 10.79
CA TYR A 138 -4.47 -15.36 11.16
C TYR A 138 -4.03 -14.52 9.95
N ALA A 139 -3.87 -15.14 8.78
CA ALA A 139 -3.56 -14.42 7.55
C ALA A 139 -4.71 -13.48 7.16
N THR A 140 -5.96 -13.97 7.25
CA THR A 140 -7.15 -13.16 6.99
C THR A 140 -7.24 -11.96 7.93
N LEU A 141 -7.11 -12.19 9.25
CA LEU A 141 -7.14 -11.13 10.25
C LEU A 141 -5.98 -10.14 10.06
N TYR A 142 -4.80 -10.62 9.67
CA TYR A 142 -3.67 -9.75 9.35
C TYR A 142 -3.98 -8.84 8.17
N LEU A 143 -4.56 -9.38 7.09
CA LEU A 143 -4.96 -8.59 5.92
C LEU A 143 -6.03 -7.55 6.28
N VAL A 144 -7.02 -7.92 7.09
CA VAL A 144 -8.02 -6.98 7.64
C VAL A 144 -7.33 -5.86 8.43
N ALA A 145 -6.44 -6.22 9.35
CA ALA A 145 -5.70 -5.26 10.17
C ALA A 145 -4.84 -4.32 9.31
N HIS A 146 -4.10 -4.85 8.35
CA HIS A 146 -3.30 -4.08 7.40
C HIS A 146 -4.18 -3.10 6.61
N TYR A 147 -5.30 -3.58 6.06
CA TYR A 147 -6.22 -2.76 5.29
C TYR A 147 -6.85 -1.64 6.14
N ALA A 148 -7.30 -1.96 7.35
CA ALA A 148 -7.90 -1.00 8.28
C ALA A 148 -6.89 0.04 8.79
N LEU A 149 -5.72 -0.39 9.25
CA LEU A 149 -4.69 0.52 9.78
C LEU A 149 -4.16 1.44 8.70
N ARG A 150 -4.04 0.96 7.47
CA ARG A 150 -3.68 1.80 6.34
C ARG A 150 -4.74 2.86 6.01
N ALA A 151 -6.02 2.54 6.20
CA ALA A 151 -7.07 3.54 6.10
C ALA A 151 -6.87 4.69 7.11
N VAL A 152 -6.19 4.45 8.23
CA VAL A 152 -5.89 5.45 9.27
C VAL A 152 -4.56 6.17 8.99
N SER A 153 -3.46 5.43 8.84
CA SER A 153 -2.08 5.97 8.74
C SER A 153 -1.66 6.40 7.34
N ASN A 154 -2.37 5.96 6.30
CA ASN A 154 -1.97 6.11 4.89
C ASN A 154 -0.60 5.48 4.55
N ARG A 155 -0.03 4.65 5.44
CA ARG A 155 1.22 3.93 5.20
C ARG A 155 0.95 2.47 4.83
N ILE A 156 1.84 1.90 4.03
CA ILE A 156 1.86 0.48 3.73
C ILE A 156 2.84 -0.17 4.72
N PHE A 157 2.35 -1.15 5.47
CA PHE A 157 3.16 -1.89 6.43
C PHE A 157 3.81 -3.09 5.75
N PHE A 158 5.13 -3.20 5.85
CA PHE A 158 5.90 -4.32 5.31
C PHE A 158 6.53 -5.12 6.42
N PHE A 159 6.66 -6.42 6.20
CA PHE A 159 7.56 -7.24 6.98
C PHE A 159 9.00 -6.87 6.64
N LYS A 160 9.76 -6.37 7.61
CA LYS A 160 11.21 -6.25 7.45
C LYS A 160 11.82 -7.65 7.35
N PHE A 161 12.89 -7.79 6.58
CA PHE A 161 13.56 -9.08 6.42
C PHE A 161 13.99 -9.69 7.77
N GLY A 162 14.43 -8.87 8.74
CA GLY A 162 14.75 -9.33 10.11
C GLY A 162 13.54 -9.79 10.93
N PHE A 163 12.31 -9.46 10.54
CA PHE A 163 11.10 -10.03 11.13
C PHE A 163 10.84 -11.45 10.59
N LEU A 164 11.30 -11.71 9.36
CA LEU A 164 11.20 -13.00 8.70
C LEU A 164 12.35 -13.95 9.04
N SER A 165 13.41 -13.50 9.70
CA SER A 165 14.43 -14.41 10.24
C SER A 165 13.83 -15.37 11.28
N GLY A 166 12.77 -14.99 11.98
CA GLY A 166 12.00 -15.90 12.83
C GLY A 166 11.31 -17.02 12.04
N VAL A 167 10.77 -16.70 10.86
CA VAL A 167 10.19 -17.69 9.93
C VAL A 167 11.28 -18.57 9.34
N THR A 168 12.42 -18.00 8.94
CA THR A 168 13.57 -18.77 8.45
C THR A 168 14.11 -19.71 9.52
N ALA A 169 14.24 -19.24 10.76
CA ALA A 169 14.69 -20.05 11.89
C ALA A 169 13.70 -21.20 12.16
N TYR A 170 12.40 -20.92 12.19
CA TYR A 170 11.38 -21.95 12.35
C TYR A 170 11.46 -23.02 11.24
N LEU A 171 11.47 -22.60 9.97
CA LEU A 171 11.56 -23.52 8.83
C LEU A 171 12.87 -24.31 8.82
N PHE A 172 13.98 -23.71 9.27
CA PHE A 172 15.25 -24.41 9.40
C PHE A 172 15.17 -25.49 10.49
N LEU A 173 14.63 -25.17 11.66
CA LEU A 173 14.48 -26.12 12.76
C LEU A 173 13.59 -27.30 12.34
N ASP A 174 12.45 -27.00 11.72
CA ASP A 174 11.52 -27.99 11.16
C ASP A 174 12.19 -28.90 10.12
N ARG A 175 12.87 -28.32 9.12
CA ARG A 175 13.59 -29.07 8.08
C ARG A 175 14.79 -29.86 8.58
N ALA A 176 15.34 -29.50 9.73
CA ALA A 176 16.48 -30.17 10.35
C ALA A 176 16.05 -31.13 11.47
N GLU A 177 14.74 -31.34 11.67
CA GLU A 177 14.15 -32.19 12.72
C GLU A 177 14.63 -31.80 14.13
N LEU A 178 14.92 -30.51 14.34
CA LEU A 178 15.29 -29.95 15.63
C LEU A 178 14.04 -29.52 16.39
N TRP A 179 14.14 -29.39 17.71
CA TRP A 179 13.01 -28.91 18.50
C TRP A 179 12.53 -27.52 18.02
N HIS A 180 11.23 -27.39 17.80
CA HIS A 180 10.55 -26.15 17.48
C HIS A 180 9.14 -26.16 18.12
N PRO A 181 8.54 -24.98 18.37
CA PRO A 181 7.16 -24.91 18.85
C PRO A 181 6.18 -25.49 17.82
N SER A 182 4.96 -25.79 18.25
CA SER A 182 3.92 -26.24 17.33
C SER A 182 3.57 -25.14 16.31
N PRO A 183 3.09 -25.50 15.10
CA PRO A 183 2.73 -24.53 14.07
C PRO A 183 1.71 -23.49 14.56
N THR A 184 0.76 -23.91 15.40
CA THR A 184 -0.23 -23.03 16.01
C THR A 184 0.41 -21.96 16.88
N VAL A 185 1.30 -22.36 17.81
CA VAL A 185 1.98 -21.41 18.70
C VAL A 185 2.85 -20.45 17.91
N ALA A 186 3.61 -20.95 16.94
CA ALA A 186 4.45 -20.12 16.08
C ALA A 186 3.62 -19.10 15.28
N ALA A 187 2.52 -19.54 14.66
CA ALA A 187 1.63 -18.68 13.89
C ALA A 187 0.96 -17.62 14.76
N SER A 188 0.46 -17.98 15.95
CA SER A 188 -0.16 -17.02 16.88
C SER A 188 0.83 -15.95 17.34
N LEU A 189 2.06 -16.34 17.70
CA LEU A 189 3.11 -15.41 18.13
C LEU A 189 3.49 -14.45 16.98
N PHE A 190 3.70 -15.00 15.78
CA PHE A 190 4.03 -14.19 14.62
C PHE A 190 2.90 -13.21 14.27
N PHE A 191 1.65 -13.67 14.28
CA PHE A 191 0.47 -12.85 14.08
C PHE A 191 0.36 -11.72 15.10
N ALA A 192 0.42 -12.05 16.39
CA ALA A 192 0.31 -11.07 17.48
C ALA A 192 1.40 -10.00 17.36
N MET A 193 2.65 -10.42 17.17
CA MET A 193 3.79 -9.50 17.00
C MET A 193 3.60 -8.58 15.78
N SER A 194 3.13 -9.13 14.67
CA SER A 194 2.90 -8.38 13.42
C SER A 194 1.83 -7.30 13.59
N VAL A 195 0.69 -7.68 14.16
CA VAL A 195 -0.45 -6.77 14.34
C VAL A 195 -0.12 -5.71 15.39
N SER A 196 0.53 -6.08 16.50
CA SER A 196 0.99 -5.13 17.51
C SER A 196 1.99 -4.12 16.94
N ALA A 197 2.94 -4.56 16.12
CA ALA A 197 3.88 -3.65 15.47
C ALA A 197 3.17 -2.64 14.54
N MET A 198 2.21 -3.10 13.73
CA MET A 198 1.42 -2.20 12.88
C MET A 198 0.60 -1.21 13.70
N ALA A 199 -0.04 -1.68 14.79
CA ALA A 199 -0.83 -0.84 15.68
C ALA A 199 0.02 0.23 16.36
N LEU A 200 1.20 -0.13 16.88
CA LEU A 200 2.13 0.82 17.51
C LEU A 200 2.56 1.94 16.54
N VAL A 201 2.95 1.57 15.31
CA VAL A 201 3.33 2.57 14.29
C VAL A 201 2.15 3.48 13.94
N ALA A 202 0.95 2.92 13.77
CA ALA A 202 -0.25 3.71 13.48
C ALA A 202 -0.61 4.68 14.62
N VAL A 203 -0.42 4.27 15.88
CA VAL A 203 -0.62 5.14 17.05
C VAL A 203 0.43 6.23 17.12
N ALA A 204 1.72 5.89 16.95
CA ALA A 204 2.83 6.86 16.99
C ALA A 204 2.65 7.97 15.93
N GLU A 205 2.29 7.61 14.70
CA GLU A 205 2.03 8.59 13.64
C GLU A 205 0.83 9.49 13.96
N ARG A 206 -0.22 8.94 14.57
CA ARG A 206 -1.39 9.72 14.98
C ARG A 206 -1.06 10.70 16.10
N SER A 207 -0.13 10.35 17.00
CA SER A 207 0.36 11.30 18.01
C SER A 207 1.18 12.43 17.37
N GLU A 208 2.08 12.12 16.44
CA GLU A 208 2.91 13.12 15.75
C GLU A 208 2.06 14.12 14.95
N SER A 209 1.04 13.64 14.24
CA SER A 209 0.17 14.53 13.46
C SER A 209 -0.62 15.50 14.35
N ARG A 210 -1.01 15.08 15.56
CA ARG A 210 -1.75 15.93 16.51
C ARG A 210 -0.86 17.00 17.15
N THR A 211 0.43 16.73 17.31
CA THR A 211 1.38 17.71 17.83
C THR A 211 1.82 18.73 16.78
N ALA A 212 1.80 18.37 15.49
CA ALA A 212 2.15 19.28 14.40
C ALA A 212 1.05 20.32 14.09
N ASP A 213 -0.20 20.04 14.47
CA ASP A 213 -1.36 20.93 14.30
C ASP A 213 -1.57 21.89 15.51
N ARG A 214 -0.68 21.88 16.51
CA ARG A 214 -0.68 22.78 17.67
C ARG A 214 0.45 23.78 17.57
#